data_AF-A0A6M8UYN1-F1
#
_entry.id   AF-A0A6M8UYN1-F1
#
_cell.length_a   1.000
_cell.length_b   1.000
_cell.length_c   1.000
_cell.angle_alpha   90.00
_cell.angle_beta   90.00
_cell.angle_gamma   90.00
#
_symmetry.space_group_name_H-M   'P 1'
#
loop_
_entity.id
_entity.type
_entity.pdbx_description
1 polymer ?
#
loop_
_entity_poly.entity_id
_entity_poly.type
_entity_poly.pdbx_seq_one_letter_code
_entity_poly.pdbx_strand_id
1 'polypeptide(L)'
;MKNQVQLLIGAIFLFFFFTLSLSAQKDLTLPDASQHAVVVQQIGMCEIKIDYHRPGVKGREVWGKLVPYNQVWRAGANENTTISFSKDVLIDGKNVPAGIYGLHTIPTENDWTIILNKDYRAWGSFFYKEENDLMRFNIRPVSSDFQEWLMYTFDEVAPNSAIVSLNWEKLKVPFKIEIDLHKQMLDEMAIQLTGIPGFFWQGWNQAANYCYINGLALEQGLKWADHSIGINKNATNLFTKSLILTDLNKTDEAAEIKNEAFSIATEAEMNNLGYQLMNGGKINDALEVFQKNTELFPESWNVWDSLAEGYMNKGDKQQAIQYYTKALGMSPENQHQRINNALSQLTDN
;
A
#
# COMPACT_ATOMS: atom_id res chain seq x y z
N MET A 1 59.97 65.64 45.31
CA MET A 1 59.16 66.29 44.25
C MET A 1 59.56 65.74 42.89
N LYS A 2 58.58 65.22 42.14
CA LYS A 2 58.55 64.97 40.70
C LYS A 2 59.40 63.83 40.06
N ASN A 3 58.67 63.05 39.25
CA ASN A 3 59.00 62.39 37.98
C ASN A 3 59.87 61.12 38.03
N GLN A 4 59.28 59.95 37.74
CA GLN A 4 59.14 59.31 36.42
C GLN A 4 60.47 58.87 35.80
N VAL A 5 60.64 57.56 35.54
CA VAL A 5 60.76 56.94 34.19
C VAL A 5 61.04 55.42 34.35
N GLN A 6 60.36 54.66 33.49
CA GLN A 6 60.35 53.20 33.30
C GLN A 6 61.69 52.62 32.80
N LEU A 7 61.93 51.31 33.01
CA LEU A 7 61.97 50.24 31.98
C LEU A 7 62.77 48.98 32.43
N LEU A 8 62.06 47.82 32.42
CA LEU A 8 62.43 46.53 31.76
C LEU A 8 63.65 45.76 32.32
N ILE A 9 63.70 44.44 32.54
CA ILE A 9 63.16 43.17 32.00
C ILE A 9 63.40 42.15 33.14
N GLY A 10 62.49 41.29 33.60
CA GLY A 10 61.95 40.12 32.90
C GLY A 10 62.41 38.85 33.64
N ALA A 11 61.47 38.00 34.06
CA ALA A 11 61.71 36.58 34.34
C ALA A 11 60.38 35.85 34.49
N ILE A 12 60.25 34.81 33.67
CA ILE A 12 59.14 33.90 33.49
C ILE A 12 58.95 33.04 34.75
N PHE A 13 57.70 32.89 35.22
CA PHE A 13 57.32 31.80 36.13
C PHE A 13 56.13 31.04 35.54
N LEU A 14 56.39 29.79 35.13
CA LEU A 14 55.38 28.80 34.78
C LEU A 14 54.48 28.53 35.99
N PHE A 15 53.17 28.74 35.84
CA PHE A 15 52.17 28.21 36.76
C PHE A 15 51.56 26.95 36.17
N PHE A 16 51.84 25.81 36.80
CA PHE A 16 51.26 24.51 36.49
C PHE A 16 49.78 24.51 36.92
N PHE A 17 48.85 24.52 35.97
CA PHE A 17 47.43 24.28 36.24
C PHE A 17 47.21 22.79 36.49
N PHE A 18 46.96 22.41 37.75
CA PHE A 18 46.46 21.10 38.10
C PHE A 18 44.96 21.05 37.79
N THR A 19 44.57 20.42 36.68
CA THR A 19 43.16 20.10 36.42
C THR A 19 42.78 18.88 37.23
N LEU A 20 41.95 19.08 38.25
CA LEU A 20 41.20 18.00 38.92
C LEU A 20 40.21 17.41 37.91
N SER A 21 40.60 16.30 37.28
CA SER A 21 39.67 15.47 36.52
C SER A 21 38.73 14.79 37.50
N LEU A 22 37.47 15.24 37.55
CA LEU A 22 36.36 14.45 38.09
C LEU A 22 36.25 13.19 37.23
N SER A 23 36.79 12.07 37.70
CA SER A 23 36.48 10.77 37.13
C SER A 23 34.99 10.50 37.35
N ALA A 24 34.19 10.70 36.30
CA ALA A 24 32.86 10.12 36.23
C ALA A 24 33.01 8.60 36.39
N GLN A 25 32.39 8.04 37.42
CA GLN A 25 32.37 6.61 37.67
C GLN A 25 31.71 5.94 36.45
N LYS A 26 32.50 5.21 35.66
CA LYS A 26 31.98 4.33 34.61
C LYS A 26 31.45 3.08 35.30
N ASP A 27 30.19 3.11 35.70
CA ASP A 27 29.52 1.88 36.11
C ASP A 27 29.50 0.89 34.93
N LEU A 28 29.56 -0.41 35.26
CA LEU A 28 29.46 -1.48 34.27
C LEU A 28 28.08 -1.43 33.61
N THR A 29 28.03 -1.36 32.28
CA THR A 29 26.77 -1.55 31.54
C THR A 29 26.36 -3.02 31.66
N LEU A 30 25.29 -3.28 32.40
CA LEU A 30 24.68 -4.61 32.51
C LEU A 30 23.66 -4.81 31.38
N PRO A 31 23.43 -6.05 30.91
CA PRO A 31 22.36 -6.32 29.95
C PRO A 31 21.00 -5.96 30.54
N ASP A 32 20.13 -5.34 29.73
CA ASP A 32 18.78 -5.02 30.17
C ASP A 32 17.97 -6.28 30.52
N ALA A 33 17.24 -6.24 31.63
CA ALA A 33 16.40 -7.36 32.07
C ALA A 33 15.28 -7.71 31.09
N SER A 34 14.91 -6.74 30.25
CA SER A 34 14.00 -6.84 29.11
C SER A 34 14.74 -6.33 27.88
N GLN A 35 15.03 -7.21 26.94
CA GLN A 35 15.80 -6.87 25.75
C GLN A 35 14.94 -6.08 24.75
N HIS A 36 15.58 -5.19 24.01
CA HIS A 36 14.99 -4.44 22.90
C HIS A 36 14.74 -5.34 21.69
N ALA A 37 13.64 -5.09 20.97
CA ALA A 37 13.34 -5.75 19.72
C ALA A 37 12.53 -4.84 18.78
N VAL A 38 12.64 -5.15 17.49
CA VAL A 38 11.91 -4.49 16.42
C VAL A 38 11.34 -5.56 15.50
N VAL A 39 10.10 -5.38 15.06
CA VAL A 39 9.51 -6.12 13.94
C VAL A 39 9.01 -5.15 12.89
N VAL A 40 9.26 -5.47 11.62
CA VAL A 40 8.86 -4.65 10.46
C VAL A 40 8.15 -5.54 9.45
N GLN A 41 7.08 -5.04 8.87
CA GLN A 41 6.36 -5.68 7.78
C GLN A 41 5.97 -4.65 6.73
N GLN A 42 6.13 -5.01 5.46
CA GLN A 42 5.60 -4.25 4.34
C GLN A 42 4.27 -4.87 3.88
N ILE A 43 3.24 -4.04 3.75
CA ILE A 43 1.93 -4.41 3.20
C ILE A 43 1.61 -3.37 2.11
N GLY A 44 1.42 -3.81 0.87
CA GLY A 44 1.37 -2.89 -0.27
C GLY A 44 2.58 -1.94 -0.29
N MET A 45 2.32 -0.63 -0.24
CA MET A 45 3.36 0.42 -0.17
C MET A 45 3.56 1.00 1.23
N CYS A 46 2.93 0.42 2.26
CA CYS A 46 3.09 0.85 3.65
C CYS A 46 4.06 -0.07 4.39
N GLU A 47 5.03 0.54 5.07
CA GLU A 47 5.85 -0.10 6.08
C GLU A 47 5.17 0.08 7.43
N ILE A 48 5.04 -1.02 8.18
CA ILE A 48 4.57 -1.03 9.55
C ILE A 48 5.71 -1.53 10.43
N LYS A 49 6.11 -0.73 11.41
CA LYS A 49 7.17 -1.08 12.35
C LYS A 49 6.64 -1.04 13.78
N ILE A 50 6.99 -2.03 14.58
CA ILE A 50 6.76 -2.05 16.03
C ILE A 50 8.13 -2.11 16.73
N ASP A 51 8.37 -1.12 17.59
CA ASP A 51 9.60 -0.93 18.36
C ASP A 51 9.27 -1.09 19.85
N TYR A 52 9.86 -2.08 20.52
CA TYR A 52 9.39 -2.53 21.83
C TYR A 52 10.48 -3.20 22.65
N HIS A 53 10.23 -3.33 23.96
CA HIS A 53 11.02 -4.18 24.85
C HIS A 53 10.22 -5.39 25.29
N ARG A 54 10.90 -6.53 25.38
CA ARG A 54 10.31 -7.86 25.55
C ARG A 54 10.46 -8.36 27.00
N PRO A 55 9.51 -8.11 27.91
CA PRO A 55 9.55 -8.70 29.24
C PRO A 55 9.35 -10.22 29.17
N GLY A 56 10.03 -10.96 30.05
CA GLY A 56 9.87 -12.40 30.20
C GLY A 56 8.84 -12.74 31.28
N VAL A 57 8.11 -13.85 31.19
CA VAL A 57 7.21 -14.31 32.26
C VAL A 57 8.02 -14.57 33.54
N LYS A 58 9.10 -15.35 33.43
CA LYS A 58 10.04 -15.68 34.53
C LYS A 58 9.32 -16.24 35.77
N GLY A 59 8.31 -17.09 35.55
CA GLY A 59 7.51 -17.71 36.61
C GLY A 59 6.55 -16.78 37.35
N ARG A 60 6.36 -15.54 36.88
CA ARG A 60 5.44 -14.57 37.49
C ARG A 60 4.04 -14.69 36.88
N GLU A 61 3.02 -14.43 37.70
CA GLU A 61 1.67 -14.22 37.21
C GLU A 61 1.61 -12.89 36.44
N VAL A 62 1.29 -12.96 35.14
CA VAL A 62 1.35 -11.78 34.26
C VAL A 62 0.09 -10.95 34.41
N TRP A 63 -1.07 -11.53 34.12
CA TRP A 63 -2.34 -10.80 33.99
C TRP A 63 -3.01 -10.59 35.34
N GLY A 64 -3.48 -9.37 35.60
CA GLY A 64 -4.06 -8.98 36.90
C GLY A 64 -3.04 -8.76 38.02
N LYS A 65 -1.76 -9.08 37.80
CA LYS A 65 -0.65 -8.83 38.74
C LYS A 65 0.43 -7.96 38.11
N LEU A 66 1.37 -8.55 37.36
CA LEU A 66 2.47 -7.81 36.74
C LEU A 66 1.96 -6.74 35.77
N VAL A 67 0.91 -7.08 35.03
CA VAL A 67 0.09 -6.16 34.24
C VAL A 67 -1.27 -6.05 34.92
N PRO A 68 -1.50 -4.99 35.72
CA PRO A 68 -2.76 -4.80 36.41
C PRO A 68 -3.92 -4.61 35.42
N TYR A 69 -5.07 -5.20 35.73
CA TYR A 69 -6.29 -4.93 34.97
C TYR A 69 -6.81 -3.52 35.20
N ASN A 70 -7.55 -3.01 34.22
CA ASN A 70 -8.20 -1.69 34.22
C ASN A 70 -7.20 -0.52 34.36
N GLN A 71 -5.94 -0.73 34.02
CA GLN A 71 -4.90 0.29 33.99
C GLN A 71 -4.27 0.35 32.60
N VAL A 72 -3.86 1.56 32.20
CA VAL A 72 -3.13 1.76 30.95
C VAL A 72 -1.74 1.14 31.07
N TRP A 73 -1.40 0.29 30.10
CA TRP A 73 -0.13 -0.39 30.00
C TRP A 73 0.48 -0.18 28.61
N ARG A 74 1.76 0.18 28.57
CA ARG A 74 2.61 0.40 27.37
C ARG A 74 2.82 -0.83 26.47
N ALA A 75 2.08 -1.91 26.70
CA ALA A 75 2.13 -3.13 25.90
C ALA A 75 3.55 -3.69 25.69
N GLY A 76 4.40 -3.54 26.72
CA GLY A 76 5.84 -3.80 26.68
C GLY A 76 6.51 -3.43 28.01
N ALA A 77 7.84 -3.27 27.99
CA ALA A 77 8.64 -2.85 29.14
C ALA A 77 9.48 -1.60 28.82
N ASN A 78 10.13 -1.03 29.84
CA ASN A 78 10.97 0.17 29.73
C ASN A 78 10.24 1.36 29.08
N GLU A 79 10.73 1.86 27.94
CA GLU A 79 10.15 2.89 27.09
C GLU A 79 8.76 2.49 26.56
N ASN A 80 8.07 3.46 25.97
CA ASN A 80 6.79 3.18 25.32
C ASN A 80 7.00 2.22 24.14
N THR A 81 6.14 1.21 24.01
CA THR A 81 6.06 0.47 22.75
C THR A 81 5.53 1.42 21.70
N THR A 82 6.18 1.48 20.54
CA THR A 82 5.71 2.33 19.45
C THR A 82 5.32 1.50 18.25
N ILE A 83 4.28 1.95 17.55
CA ILE A 83 3.89 1.45 16.24
C ILE A 83 3.95 2.61 15.25
N SER A 84 4.56 2.40 14.09
CA SER A 84 4.68 3.41 13.06
C SER A 84 4.21 2.93 11.71
N PHE A 85 3.59 3.83 10.95
CA PHE A 85 3.05 3.61 9.61
C PHE A 85 3.67 4.62 8.64
N SER A 86 4.23 4.15 7.53
CA SER A 86 4.79 5.05 6.50
C SER A 86 3.72 5.68 5.59
N LYS A 87 2.51 5.13 5.59
CA LYS A 87 1.33 5.62 4.86
C LYS A 87 0.10 5.49 5.77
N ASP A 88 -1.00 6.12 5.39
CA ASP A 88 -2.28 5.99 6.10
C ASP A 88 -2.77 4.53 6.08
N VAL A 89 -3.32 4.06 7.19
CA VAL A 89 -3.89 2.70 7.33
C VAL A 89 -5.30 2.75 7.90
N LEU A 90 -6.02 1.65 7.80
CA LEU A 90 -7.30 1.42 8.44
C LEU A 90 -7.13 0.43 9.59
N ILE A 91 -7.63 0.78 10.77
CA ILE A 91 -7.70 -0.10 11.93
C ILE A 91 -9.12 -0.02 12.46
N ASP A 92 -9.80 -1.15 12.64
CA ASP A 92 -11.21 -1.21 13.07
C ASP A 92 -12.12 -0.31 12.20
N GLY A 93 -11.86 -0.31 10.88
CA GLY A 93 -12.56 0.53 9.89
C GLY A 93 -12.28 2.04 9.97
N LYS A 94 -11.42 2.51 10.87
CA LYS A 94 -11.09 3.94 11.05
C LYS A 94 -9.74 4.27 10.43
N ASN A 95 -9.67 5.45 9.80
CA ASN A 95 -8.43 5.96 9.23
C ASN A 95 -7.44 6.38 10.32
N VAL A 96 -6.23 5.85 10.23
CA VAL A 96 -5.07 6.17 11.06
C VAL A 96 -4.02 6.79 10.15
N PRO A 97 -3.74 8.10 10.27
CA PRO A 97 -2.76 8.76 9.42
C PRO A 97 -1.35 8.18 9.58
N ALA A 98 -0.52 8.30 8.55
CA ALA A 98 0.90 8.00 8.62
C ALA A 98 1.56 8.73 9.80
N GLY A 99 2.45 8.05 10.53
CA GLY A 99 3.06 8.59 11.73
C GLY A 99 3.59 7.54 12.69
N ILE A 100 4.03 7.99 13.86
CA ILE A 100 4.49 7.15 14.97
C ILE A 100 3.55 7.37 16.15
N TYR A 101 3.10 6.28 16.75
CA TYR A 101 2.16 6.29 17.87
C TYR A 101 2.66 5.41 19.00
N GLY A 102 2.40 5.83 20.23
CA GLY A 102 2.54 4.99 21.41
C GLY A 102 1.44 3.93 21.40
N LEU A 103 1.82 2.66 21.52
CA LEU A 103 0.91 1.53 21.58
C LEU A 103 0.64 1.17 23.05
N HIS A 104 -0.56 1.49 23.51
CA HIS A 104 -1.00 1.14 24.85
C HIS A 104 -2.18 0.19 24.80
N THR A 105 -2.42 -0.48 25.92
CA THR A 105 -3.61 -1.28 26.15
C THR A 105 -4.20 -0.99 27.52
N ILE A 106 -5.50 -1.25 27.69
CA ILE A 106 -6.15 -1.38 28.99
C ILE A 106 -6.65 -2.82 29.07
N PRO A 107 -5.89 -3.73 29.70
CA PRO A 107 -6.31 -5.11 29.86
C PRO A 107 -7.48 -5.23 30.84
N THR A 108 -8.45 -6.08 30.52
CA THR A 108 -9.41 -6.64 31.49
C THR A 108 -9.34 -8.16 31.44
N GLU A 109 -10.20 -8.84 32.21
CA GLU A 109 -10.31 -10.31 32.17
C GLU A 109 -10.82 -10.83 30.82
N ASN A 110 -11.64 -10.05 30.09
CA ASN A 110 -12.32 -10.52 28.88
C ASN A 110 -11.94 -9.71 27.64
N ASP A 111 -12.10 -8.39 27.71
CA ASP A 111 -11.92 -7.49 26.57
C ASP A 111 -10.84 -6.48 26.88
N TRP A 112 -10.00 -6.18 25.91
CA TRP A 112 -8.93 -5.21 26.04
C TRP A 112 -9.25 -4.01 25.19
N THR A 113 -8.91 -2.82 25.68
CA THR A 113 -8.87 -1.63 24.82
C THR A 113 -7.46 -1.46 24.29
N ILE A 114 -7.29 -1.41 22.97
CA ILE A 114 -6.06 -0.99 22.31
C ILE A 114 -6.12 0.52 22.08
N ILE A 115 -4.99 1.19 22.26
CA ILE A 115 -4.87 2.64 22.21
C ILE A 115 -3.67 3.01 21.35
N LEU A 116 -3.90 3.89 20.37
CA LEU A 116 -2.86 4.61 19.66
C LEU A 116 -2.78 6.02 20.23
N ASN A 117 -1.67 6.36 20.88
CA ASN A 117 -1.45 7.67 21.51
C ASN A 117 -0.41 8.49 20.73
N LYS A 118 -0.66 9.80 20.56
CA LYS A 118 0.22 10.71 19.82
C LYS A 118 1.51 11.05 20.56
N ASP A 119 1.54 10.89 21.89
CA ASP A 119 2.74 11.10 22.71
C ASP A 119 3.59 9.82 22.82
N TYR A 120 4.17 9.43 21.69
CA TYR A 120 4.98 8.20 21.58
C TYR A 120 6.36 8.30 22.26
N ARG A 121 6.78 9.49 22.70
CA ARG A 121 8.08 9.72 23.36
C ARG A 121 8.00 9.63 24.89
N ALA A 122 6.81 9.52 25.46
CA ALA A 122 6.61 9.38 26.89
C ALA A 122 7.33 8.12 27.43
N TRP A 123 7.86 8.19 28.65
CA TRP A 123 8.44 7.03 29.31
C TRP A 123 7.35 6.06 29.75
N GLY A 124 7.22 4.96 29.03
CA GLY A 124 6.25 3.92 29.30
C GLY A 124 4.81 4.46 29.33
N SER A 125 4.08 4.28 30.44
CA SER A 125 2.71 4.81 30.61
C SER A 125 2.59 5.83 31.75
N PHE A 126 3.70 6.30 32.31
CA PHE A 126 3.70 7.15 33.50
C PHE A 126 3.20 8.58 33.22
N PHE A 127 3.48 9.09 32.02
CA PHE A 127 3.06 10.41 31.57
C PHE A 127 1.93 10.34 30.54
N TYR A 128 1.24 9.19 30.50
CA TYR A 128 0.13 8.97 29.60
C TYR A 128 -0.99 9.99 29.84
N LYS A 129 -1.52 10.54 28.75
CA LYS A 129 -2.69 11.43 28.76
C LYS A 129 -3.70 10.97 27.72
N GLU A 130 -4.93 10.74 28.16
CA GLU A 130 -6.03 10.32 27.29
C GLU A 130 -6.37 11.36 26.21
N GLU A 131 -6.18 12.65 26.49
CA GLU A 131 -6.36 13.73 25.50
C GLU A 131 -5.44 13.61 24.27
N ASN A 132 -4.34 12.85 24.39
CA ASN A 132 -3.40 12.58 23.30
C ASN A 132 -3.74 11.31 22.51
N ASP A 133 -4.80 10.59 22.86
CA ASP A 133 -5.21 9.42 22.10
C ASP A 133 -5.67 9.84 20.70
N LEU A 134 -5.08 9.21 19.68
CA LEU A 134 -5.61 9.25 18.33
C LEU A 134 -6.86 8.36 18.22
N MET A 135 -6.78 7.17 18.81
CA MET A 135 -7.78 6.12 18.64
C MET A 135 -7.80 5.17 19.83
N ARG A 136 -9.01 4.71 20.17
CA ARG A 136 -9.26 3.53 21.00
C ARG A 136 -10.17 2.55 20.25
N PHE A 137 -9.91 1.27 20.41
CA PHE A 137 -10.79 0.20 19.93
C PHE A 137 -10.69 -1.01 20.86
N ASN A 138 -11.76 -1.81 20.90
CA ASN A 138 -11.81 -2.99 21.74
C ASN A 138 -11.38 -4.22 20.95
N ILE A 139 -10.71 -5.14 21.63
CA ILE A 139 -10.31 -6.42 21.09
C ILE A 139 -10.46 -7.49 22.16
N ARG A 140 -10.80 -8.71 21.74
CA ARG A 140 -10.82 -9.86 22.64
C ARG A 140 -9.52 -10.65 22.50
N PRO A 141 -8.69 -10.76 23.56
CA PRO A 141 -7.57 -11.69 23.56
C PRO A 141 -8.04 -13.12 23.32
N VAL A 142 -7.20 -13.90 22.66
CA VAL A 142 -7.40 -15.33 22.46
C VAL A 142 -6.34 -16.10 23.20
N SER A 143 -6.65 -17.34 23.58
CA SER A 143 -5.65 -18.23 24.18
C SER A 143 -4.61 -18.63 23.13
N SER A 144 -3.36 -18.75 23.57
CA SER A 144 -2.23 -19.21 22.76
C SER A 144 -1.37 -20.20 23.53
N ASP A 145 -0.44 -20.83 22.81
CA ASP A 145 0.68 -21.54 23.43
C ASP A 145 1.51 -20.60 24.31
N PHE A 146 2.23 -21.19 25.26
CA PHE A 146 3.05 -20.45 26.20
C PHE A 146 4.22 -19.74 25.50
N GLN A 147 4.28 -18.42 25.64
CA GLN A 147 5.30 -17.54 25.12
C GLN A 147 6.04 -16.84 26.27
N GLU A 148 7.29 -17.27 26.53
CA GLU A 148 8.09 -16.74 27.65
C GLU A 148 8.37 -15.23 27.51
N TRP A 149 8.80 -14.79 26.33
CA TRP A 149 9.18 -13.39 26.07
C TRP A 149 8.14 -12.73 25.18
N LEU A 150 7.53 -11.62 25.64
CA LEU A 150 6.54 -10.86 24.88
C LEU A 150 7.02 -10.64 23.45
N MET A 151 6.20 -10.93 22.46
CA MET A 151 6.55 -10.85 21.05
C MET A 151 5.45 -10.18 20.24
N TYR A 152 5.83 -9.29 19.32
CA TYR A 152 4.94 -8.84 18.25
C TYR A 152 5.20 -9.61 16.97
N THR A 153 4.14 -10.06 16.30
CA THR A 153 4.19 -10.71 14.99
C THR A 153 3.22 -10.07 14.01
N PHE A 154 3.48 -10.26 12.72
CA PHE A 154 2.53 -10.03 11.63
C PHE A 154 2.09 -11.38 11.10
N ASP A 155 0.82 -11.70 11.28
CA ASP A 155 0.20 -12.94 10.86
C ASP A 155 -0.77 -12.68 9.69
N GLU A 156 -1.16 -13.72 8.96
CA GLU A 156 -2.16 -13.64 7.87
C GLU A 156 -1.91 -12.48 6.89
N VAL A 157 -0.66 -12.34 6.43
CA VAL A 157 -0.27 -11.27 5.51
C VAL A 157 -0.93 -11.49 4.14
N ALA A 158 -1.71 -10.50 3.72
CA ALA A 158 -2.40 -10.41 2.43
C ALA A 158 -1.92 -9.17 1.66
N PRO A 159 -2.26 -9.00 0.37
CA PRO A 159 -1.81 -7.85 -0.43
C PRO A 159 -2.12 -6.48 0.18
N ASN A 160 -3.23 -6.35 0.92
CA ASN A 160 -3.72 -5.09 1.50
C ASN A 160 -3.98 -5.16 3.01
N SER A 161 -3.59 -6.22 3.72
CA SER A 161 -3.81 -6.32 5.16
C SER A 161 -2.86 -7.30 5.85
N ALA A 162 -2.75 -7.17 7.17
CA ALA A 162 -2.17 -8.20 8.03
C ALA A 162 -2.79 -8.12 9.44
N ILE A 163 -2.61 -9.18 10.22
CA ILE A 163 -2.96 -9.21 11.63
C ILE A 163 -1.70 -8.92 12.46
N VAL A 164 -1.73 -7.83 13.23
CA VAL A 164 -0.70 -7.57 14.25
C VAL A 164 -1.10 -8.32 15.51
N SER A 165 -0.15 -9.08 16.08
CA SER A 165 -0.41 -9.87 17.28
C SER A 165 0.62 -9.60 18.36
N LEU A 166 0.15 -9.17 19.55
CA LEU A 166 0.94 -9.28 20.79
C LEU A 166 0.79 -10.71 21.30
N ASN A 167 1.90 -11.43 21.49
CA ASN A 167 1.94 -12.78 22.03
C ASN A 167 2.76 -12.77 23.33
N TRP A 168 2.15 -13.12 24.47
CA TRP A 168 2.88 -13.23 25.73
C TRP A 168 2.15 -14.13 26.72
N GLU A 169 2.91 -14.94 27.46
CA GLU A 169 2.34 -15.98 28.32
C GLU A 169 1.41 -16.87 27.48
N LYS A 170 0.14 -17.06 27.83
CA LYS A 170 -0.83 -17.88 27.10
C LYS A 170 -1.90 -17.03 26.41
N LEU A 171 -1.62 -15.74 26.21
CA LEU A 171 -2.50 -14.83 25.50
C LEU A 171 -1.87 -14.32 24.21
N LYS A 172 -2.74 -14.23 23.21
CA LYS A 172 -2.51 -13.54 21.95
C LYS A 172 -3.56 -12.44 21.79
N VAL A 173 -3.14 -11.26 21.37
CA VAL A 173 -4.01 -10.10 21.16
C VAL A 173 -3.90 -9.66 19.69
N PRO A 174 -4.71 -10.27 18.79
CA PRO A 174 -4.65 -10.01 17.36
C PRO A 174 -5.53 -8.82 16.98
N PHE A 175 -5.04 -7.89 16.18
CA PHE A 175 -5.87 -6.86 15.55
C PHE A 175 -5.45 -6.65 14.09
N LYS A 176 -6.45 -6.42 13.23
CA LYS A 176 -6.23 -6.25 11.79
C LYS A 176 -5.79 -4.83 11.47
N ILE A 177 -4.79 -4.73 10.61
CA ILE A 177 -4.43 -3.50 9.91
C ILE A 177 -4.70 -3.71 8.43
N GLU A 178 -5.42 -2.77 7.85
CA GLU A 178 -5.79 -2.78 6.44
C GLU A 178 -5.24 -1.53 5.76
N ILE A 179 -5.05 -1.64 4.46
CA ILE A 179 -4.61 -0.55 3.61
C ILE A 179 -5.68 -0.35 2.55
N ASP A 180 -6.10 0.91 2.40
CA ASP A 180 -6.84 1.32 1.22
C ASP A 180 -5.87 1.39 0.02
N LEU A 181 -5.65 0.23 -0.60
CA LEU A 181 -4.71 0.06 -1.70
C LEU A 181 -5.05 1.01 -2.86
N HIS A 182 -6.34 1.20 -3.11
CA HIS A 182 -6.80 2.04 -4.20
C HIS A 182 -6.56 3.52 -3.92
N LYS A 183 -6.90 4.01 -2.72
CA LYS A 183 -6.58 5.38 -2.32
C LYS A 183 -5.08 5.63 -2.34
N GLN A 184 -4.28 4.72 -1.78
CA GLN A 184 -2.82 4.88 -1.79
C GLN A 184 -2.26 4.90 -3.21
N MET A 185 -2.77 4.07 -4.11
CA MET A 185 -2.38 4.08 -5.52
C MET A 185 -2.76 5.39 -6.21
N LEU A 186 -3.96 5.92 -5.95
CA LEU A 186 -4.38 7.23 -6.48
C LEU A 186 -3.48 8.36 -5.99
N ASP A 187 -3.19 8.41 -4.68
CA ASP A 187 -2.32 9.42 -4.07
C ASP A 187 -0.90 9.34 -4.66
N GLU A 188 -0.37 8.12 -4.81
CA GLU A 188 0.95 7.88 -5.37
C GLU A 188 1.02 8.23 -6.86
N MET A 189 0.02 7.87 -7.66
CA MET A 189 -0.07 8.30 -9.06
C MET A 189 -0.11 9.82 -9.17
N ALA A 190 -0.88 10.51 -8.32
CA ALA A 190 -0.92 11.97 -8.32
C ALA A 190 0.46 12.59 -8.05
N ILE A 191 1.25 12.00 -7.13
CA ILE A 191 2.63 12.42 -6.86
C ILE A 191 3.54 12.12 -8.06
N GLN A 192 3.48 10.92 -8.64
CA GLN A 192 4.32 10.55 -9.77
C GLN A 192 4.05 11.43 -11.01
N LEU A 193 2.81 11.88 -11.19
CA LEU A 193 2.41 12.82 -12.23
C LEU A 193 2.96 14.24 -12.01
N THR A 194 3.56 14.55 -10.85
CA THR A 194 4.37 15.78 -10.70
C THR A 194 5.83 15.60 -11.15
N GLY A 195 6.23 14.37 -11.49
CA GLY A 195 7.57 14.01 -11.96
C GLY A 195 7.63 13.77 -13.48
N ILE A 196 8.62 12.98 -13.92
CA ILE A 196 8.85 12.67 -15.35
C ILE A 196 7.58 12.17 -16.06
N PRO A 197 6.77 11.25 -15.49
CA PRO A 197 5.53 10.79 -16.12
C PRO A 197 4.54 11.92 -16.43
N GLY A 198 4.56 13.01 -15.66
CA GLY A 198 3.69 14.17 -15.83
C GLY A 198 3.93 14.97 -17.12
N PHE A 199 5.12 14.87 -17.72
CA PHE A 199 5.43 15.56 -18.98
C PHE A 199 4.84 14.87 -20.22
N PHE A 200 4.35 13.63 -20.08
CA PHE A 200 3.92 12.81 -21.19
C PHE A 200 2.48 12.33 -21.01
N TRP A 201 1.73 12.24 -22.12
CA TRP A 201 0.33 11.84 -22.09
C TRP A 201 0.12 10.44 -21.49
N GLN A 202 1.10 9.54 -21.62
CA GLN A 202 1.04 8.16 -21.16
C GLN A 202 0.82 8.05 -19.65
N GLY A 203 1.52 8.86 -18.85
CA GLY A 203 1.37 8.83 -17.39
C GLY A 203 -0.06 9.16 -16.98
N TRP A 204 -0.59 10.25 -17.53
CA TRP A 204 -1.98 10.69 -17.26
C TRP A 204 -3.01 9.67 -17.75
N ASN A 205 -2.81 9.08 -18.93
CA ASN A 205 -3.72 8.05 -19.45
C ASN A 205 -3.66 6.77 -18.62
N GLN A 206 -2.49 6.35 -18.13
CA GLN A 206 -2.35 5.20 -17.25
C GLN A 206 -3.13 5.41 -15.95
N ALA A 207 -3.02 6.59 -15.34
CA ALA A 207 -3.77 6.93 -14.13
C ALA A 207 -5.28 6.99 -14.36
N ALA A 208 -5.72 7.57 -15.49
CA ALA A 208 -7.13 7.58 -15.88
C ALA A 208 -7.67 6.16 -16.12
N ASN A 209 -6.92 5.33 -16.84
CA ASN A 209 -7.31 3.94 -17.11
C ASN A 209 -7.36 3.11 -15.82
N TYR A 210 -6.46 3.33 -14.86
CA TYR A 210 -6.53 2.68 -13.55
C TYR A 210 -7.86 2.96 -12.85
N CYS A 211 -8.33 4.22 -12.88
CA CYS A 211 -9.62 4.61 -12.31
C CYS A 211 -10.78 3.84 -12.95
N TYR A 212 -10.78 3.74 -14.28
CA TYR A 212 -11.82 3.02 -15.02
C TYR A 212 -11.81 1.50 -14.78
N ILE A 213 -10.65 0.84 -14.92
CA ILE A 213 -10.54 -0.61 -14.73
C ILE A 213 -11.03 -1.02 -13.34
N ASN A 214 -10.70 -0.23 -12.31
CA ASN A 214 -11.09 -0.52 -10.93
C ASN A 214 -12.43 0.12 -10.51
N GLY A 215 -13.12 0.83 -11.41
CA GLY A 215 -14.43 1.45 -11.14
C GLY A 215 -14.42 2.47 -9.99
N LEU A 216 -13.32 3.21 -9.82
CA LEU A 216 -13.11 4.12 -8.69
C LEU A 216 -12.62 5.48 -9.13
N ALA A 217 -12.98 6.52 -8.36
CA ALA A 217 -12.59 7.90 -8.60
C ALA A 217 -12.77 8.37 -10.05
N LEU A 218 -13.87 7.95 -10.71
CA LEU A 218 -14.12 8.17 -12.13
C LEU A 218 -14.05 9.65 -12.54
N GLU A 219 -14.54 10.56 -11.71
CA GLU A 219 -14.42 12.01 -11.96
C GLU A 219 -12.97 12.51 -11.96
N GLN A 220 -12.10 11.92 -11.12
CA GLN A 220 -10.67 12.23 -11.14
C GLN A 220 -10.00 11.58 -12.35
N GLY A 221 -10.38 10.34 -12.68
CA GLY A 221 -9.96 9.66 -13.89
C GLY A 221 -10.29 10.47 -15.15
N LEU A 222 -11.48 11.07 -15.22
CA LEU A 222 -11.91 11.92 -16.32
C LEU A 222 -11.00 13.14 -16.48
N LYS A 223 -10.68 13.83 -15.38
CA LYS A 223 -9.73 14.96 -15.38
C LYS A 223 -8.35 14.55 -15.88
N TRP A 224 -7.86 13.37 -15.48
CA TRP A 224 -6.59 12.84 -15.96
C TRP A 224 -6.62 12.45 -17.43
N ALA A 225 -7.74 11.90 -17.92
CA ALA A 225 -7.94 11.62 -19.34
C ALA A 225 -7.94 12.91 -20.17
N ASP A 226 -8.66 13.95 -19.71
CA ASP A 226 -8.67 15.27 -20.34
C ASP A 226 -7.28 15.90 -20.38
N HIS A 227 -6.51 15.78 -19.29
CA HIS A 227 -5.13 16.26 -19.26
C HIS A 227 -4.24 15.50 -20.24
N SER A 228 -4.37 14.17 -20.33
CA SER A 228 -3.66 13.34 -21.29
C SER A 228 -3.93 13.78 -22.74
N ILE A 229 -5.21 13.99 -23.07
CA ILE A 229 -5.65 14.48 -24.39
C ILE A 229 -5.05 15.86 -24.68
N GLY A 230 -5.00 16.74 -23.68
CA GLY A 230 -4.41 18.07 -23.79
C GLY A 230 -2.91 18.07 -24.10
N ILE A 231 -2.16 17.05 -23.67
CA ILE A 231 -0.74 16.88 -24.02
C ILE A 231 -0.60 16.36 -25.45
N ASN A 232 -1.29 15.27 -25.77
CA ASN A 232 -1.24 14.66 -27.10
C ASN A 232 -2.47 13.79 -27.34
N LYS A 233 -3.47 14.31 -28.04
CA LYS A 233 -4.68 13.57 -28.41
C LYS A 233 -4.34 12.37 -29.30
N ASN A 234 -4.83 11.18 -28.95
CA ASN A 234 -4.69 9.95 -29.73
C ASN A 234 -5.87 9.00 -29.47
N ALA A 235 -5.95 7.88 -30.19
CA ALA A 235 -7.04 6.92 -30.02
C ALA A 235 -7.15 6.40 -28.57
N THR A 236 -6.00 6.08 -27.96
CA THR A 236 -5.94 5.45 -26.64
C THR A 236 -6.55 6.34 -25.56
N ASN A 237 -6.18 7.61 -25.49
CA ASN A 237 -6.71 8.50 -24.45
C ASN A 237 -8.16 8.94 -24.70
N LEU A 238 -8.60 9.01 -25.96
CA LEU A 238 -10.02 9.18 -26.28
C LEU A 238 -10.84 7.96 -25.84
N PHE A 239 -10.35 6.74 -26.07
CA PHE A 239 -11.03 5.53 -25.57
C PHE A 239 -11.16 5.54 -24.06
N THR A 240 -10.06 5.77 -23.33
CA THR A 240 -10.09 5.86 -21.86
C THR A 240 -11.14 6.87 -21.39
N LYS A 241 -11.18 8.07 -22.00
CA LYS A 241 -12.19 9.08 -21.68
C LYS A 241 -13.61 8.57 -21.95
N SER A 242 -13.86 7.97 -23.12
CA SER A 242 -15.20 7.47 -23.49
C SER A 242 -15.72 6.39 -22.54
N LEU A 243 -14.83 5.50 -22.08
CA LEU A 243 -15.16 4.44 -21.14
C LEU A 243 -15.50 5.02 -19.76
N ILE A 244 -14.72 6.00 -19.29
CA ILE A 244 -15.02 6.71 -18.04
C ILE A 244 -16.35 7.48 -18.14
N LEU A 245 -16.61 8.17 -19.25
CA LEU A 245 -17.87 8.88 -19.47
C LEU A 245 -19.08 7.92 -19.47
N THR A 246 -18.89 6.71 -20.01
CA THR A 246 -19.92 5.65 -19.98
C THR A 246 -20.23 5.26 -18.54
N ASP A 247 -19.23 4.97 -17.71
CA ASP A 247 -19.42 4.61 -16.29
C ASP A 247 -19.97 5.78 -15.44
N LEU A 248 -19.78 7.03 -15.90
CA LEU A 248 -20.39 8.23 -15.34
C LEU A 248 -21.82 8.53 -15.86
N ASN A 249 -22.40 7.63 -16.67
CA ASN A 249 -23.71 7.79 -17.32
C ASN A 249 -23.82 9.02 -18.25
N LYS A 250 -22.71 9.49 -18.82
CA LYS A 250 -22.66 10.57 -19.83
C LYS A 250 -22.63 9.97 -21.23
N THR A 251 -23.65 9.20 -21.58
CA THR A 251 -23.65 8.29 -22.74
C THR A 251 -23.51 8.99 -24.08
N ASP A 252 -24.13 10.15 -24.27
CA ASP A 252 -24.07 10.88 -25.54
C ASP A 252 -22.64 11.41 -25.80
N GLU A 253 -22.04 12.05 -24.80
CA GLU A 253 -20.64 12.51 -24.87
C GLU A 253 -19.69 11.32 -25.04
N ALA A 254 -19.93 10.22 -24.32
CA ALA A 254 -19.14 9.00 -24.46
C ALA A 254 -19.16 8.47 -25.89
N ALA A 255 -20.34 8.43 -26.53
CA ALA A 255 -20.50 7.93 -27.89
C ALA A 255 -19.76 8.81 -28.92
N GLU A 256 -19.82 10.13 -28.79
CA GLU A 256 -19.09 11.07 -29.66
C GLU A 256 -17.58 10.83 -29.56
N ILE A 257 -17.04 10.81 -28.34
CA ILE A 257 -15.61 10.60 -28.08
C ILE A 257 -15.17 9.19 -28.53
N LYS A 258 -16.00 8.16 -28.30
CA LYS A 258 -15.72 6.78 -28.72
C LYS A 258 -15.66 6.65 -30.24
N ASN A 259 -16.59 7.28 -30.95
CA ASN A 259 -16.60 7.29 -32.42
C ASN A 259 -15.36 8.00 -32.98
N GLU A 260 -14.98 9.13 -32.38
CA GLU A 260 -13.75 9.82 -32.74
C GLU A 260 -12.53 8.91 -32.51
N ALA A 261 -12.45 8.24 -31.36
CA ALA A 261 -11.37 7.30 -31.04
C ALA A 261 -11.25 6.19 -32.10
N PHE A 262 -12.37 5.54 -32.46
CA PHE A 262 -12.39 4.50 -33.51
C PHE A 262 -11.97 5.04 -34.88
N SER A 263 -12.31 6.28 -35.22
CA SER A 263 -11.97 6.86 -36.53
C SER A 263 -10.47 7.10 -36.75
N ILE A 264 -9.69 7.19 -35.67
CA ILE A 264 -8.24 7.44 -35.72
C ILE A 264 -7.41 6.26 -35.21
N ALA A 265 -8.04 5.21 -34.70
CA ALA A 265 -7.35 4.05 -34.13
C ALA A 265 -6.78 3.14 -35.22
N THR A 266 -5.58 2.64 -34.98
CA THR A 266 -4.99 1.55 -35.76
C THR A 266 -5.46 0.18 -35.27
N GLU A 267 -5.35 -0.84 -36.13
CA GLU A 267 -5.62 -2.24 -35.77
C GLU A 267 -4.88 -2.64 -34.48
N ALA A 268 -3.60 -2.29 -34.40
CA ALA A 268 -2.73 -2.63 -33.27
C ALA A 268 -3.13 -1.92 -31.98
N GLU A 269 -3.51 -0.65 -32.03
CA GLU A 269 -3.99 0.10 -30.86
C GLU A 269 -5.31 -0.47 -30.34
N MET A 270 -6.25 -0.79 -31.24
CA MET A 270 -7.51 -1.43 -30.86
C MET A 270 -7.28 -2.81 -30.25
N ASN A 271 -6.33 -3.57 -30.81
CA ASN A 271 -5.99 -4.88 -30.28
C ASN A 271 -5.42 -4.77 -28.86
N ASN A 272 -4.41 -3.90 -28.67
CA ASN A 272 -3.79 -3.67 -27.36
C ASN A 272 -4.81 -3.19 -26.32
N LEU A 273 -5.73 -2.30 -26.71
CA LEU A 273 -6.80 -1.84 -25.84
C LEU A 273 -7.73 -3.00 -25.44
N GLY A 274 -8.19 -3.82 -26.39
CA GLY A 274 -9.04 -4.96 -26.10
C GLY A 274 -8.41 -5.93 -25.08
N TYR A 275 -7.12 -6.25 -25.23
CA TYR A 275 -6.41 -7.07 -24.26
C TYR A 275 -6.23 -6.41 -22.90
N GLN A 276 -5.94 -5.10 -22.88
CA GLN A 276 -5.84 -4.34 -21.62
C GLN A 276 -7.16 -4.37 -20.84
N LEU A 277 -8.29 -4.21 -21.54
CA LEU A 277 -9.64 -4.30 -20.96
C LEU A 277 -9.94 -5.71 -20.45
N MET A 278 -9.66 -6.73 -21.25
CA MET A 278 -9.90 -8.12 -20.91
C MET A 278 -9.08 -8.54 -19.68
N ASN A 279 -7.79 -8.18 -19.63
CA ASN A 279 -6.92 -8.44 -18.48
C ASN A 279 -7.37 -7.69 -17.22
N GLY A 280 -8.02 -6.53 -17.39
CA GLY A 280 -8.67 -5.79 -16.31
C GLY A 280 -10.05 -6.29 -15.92
N GLY A 281 -10.51 -7.43 -16.47
CA GLY A 281 -11.83 -8.01 -16.20
C GLY A 281 -13.01 -7.31 -16.90
N LYS A 282 -12.75 -6.29 -17.73
CA LYS A 282 -13.75 -5.54 -18.50
C LYS A 282 -14.07 -6.26 -19.83
N ILE A 283 -14.53 -7.52 -19.73
CA ILE A 283 -14.69 -8.43 -20.88
C ILE A 283 -15.67 -7.89 -21.93
N ASN A 284 -16.78 -7.29 -21.52
CA ASN A 284 -17.76 -6.76 -22.48
C ASN A 284 -17.22 -5.55 -23.25
N ASP A 285 -16.49 -4.66 -22.57
CA ASP A 285 -15.87 -3.50 -23.21
C ASP A 285 -14.75 -3.94 -24.16
N ALA A 286 -13.98 -4.98 -23.78
CA ALA A 286 -13.00 -5.61 -24.66
C ALA A 286 -13.64 -6.17 -25.94
N LEU A 287 -14.78 -6.87 -25.80
CA LEU A 287 -15.52 -7.42 -26.95
C LEU A 287 -16.05 -6.34 -27.89
N GLU A 288 -16.54 -5.21 -27.36
CA GLU A 288 -16.95 -4.07 -28.20
C GLU A 288 -15.78 -3.58 -29.05
N VAL A 289 -14.60 -3.40 -28.44
CA VAL A 289 -13.39 -2.96 -29.14
C VAL A 289 -12.93 -3.99 -30.17
N PHE A 290 -12.86 -5.28 -29.82
CA PHE A 290 -12.46 -6.33 -30.75
C PHE A 290 -13.44 -6.46 -31.91
N GLN A 291 -14.74 -6.42 -31.65
CA GLN A 291 -15.75 -6.47 -32.69
C GLN A 291 -15.59 -5.29 -33.64
N LYS A 292 -15.40 -4.08 -33.10
CA LYS A 292 -15.14 -2.90 -33.94
C LYS A 292 -13.85 -3.03 -34.76
N ASN A 293 -12.84 -3.69 -34.20
CA ASN A 293 -11.57 -3.96 -34.90
C ASN A 293 -11.82 -4.86 -36.13
N THR A 294 -12.67 -5.88 -35.99
CA THR A 294 -13.05 -6.75 -37.12
C THR A 294 -13.86 -6.04 -38.21
N GLU A 295 -14.62 -4.99 -37.87
CA GLU A 295 -15.35 -4.18 -38.85
C GLU A 295 -14.41 -3.27 -39.64
N LEU A 296 -13.38 -2.71 -38.99
CA LEU A 296 -12.44 -1.78 -39.59
C LEU A 296 -11.31 -2.48 -40.35
N PHE A 297 -10.90 -3.67 -39.91
CA PHE A 297 -9.79 -4.43 -40.48
C PHE A 297 -10.18 -5.89 -40.78
N PRO A 298 -11.24 -6.14 -41.58
CA PRO A 298 -11.83 -7.47 -41.75
C PRO A 298 -10.90 -8.50 -42.42
N GLU A 299 -9.87 -8.05 -43.13
CA GLU A 299 -8.89 -8.89 -43.83
C GLU A 299 -7.73 -9.34 -42.92
N SER A 300 -7.62 -8.81 -41.70
CA SER A 300 -6.60 -9.24 -40.74
C SER A 300 -7.07 -10.49 -40.00
N TRP A 301 -6.34 -11.60 -40.09
CA TRP A 301 -6.66 -12.79 -39.31
C TRP A 301 -6.55 -12.54 -37.79
N ASN A 302 -5.67 -11.61 -37.39
CA ASN A 302 -5.39 -11.29 -36.00
C ASN A 302 -6.60 -10.69 -35.28
N VAL A 303 -7.38 -9.83 -35.94
CA VAL A 303 -8.57 -9.23 -35.29
C VAL A 303 -9.68 -10.26 -35.03
N TRP A 304 -9.81 -11.27 -35.89
CA TRP A 304 -10.74 -12.38 -35.68
C TRP A 304 -10.25 -13.32 -34.57
N ASP A 305 -8.94 -13.53 -34.48
CA ASP A 305 -8.32 -14.31 -33.40
C ASP A 305 -8.55 -13.64 -32.05
N SER A 306 -8.32 -12.34 -31.94
CA SER A 306 -8.53 -11.59 -30.70
C SER A 306 -10.01 -11.49 -30.31
N LEU A 307 -10.93 -11.37 -31.28
CA LEU A 307 -12.36 -11.47 -31.01
C LEU A 307 -12.74 -12.86 -30.48
N ALA A 308 -12.16 -13.93 -31.03
CA ALA A 308 -12.37 -15.29 -30.56
C ALA A 308 -11.86 -15.50 -29.13
N GLU A 309 -10.68 -14.98 -28.81
CA GLU A 309 -10.12 -14.96 -27.44
C GLU A 309 -11.03 -14.21 -26.46
N GLY A 310 -11.61 -13.09 -26.89
CA GLY A 310 -12.60 -12.35 -26.11
C GLY A 310 -13.84 -13.20 -25.78
N TYR A 311 -14.41 -13.89 -26.77
CA TYR A 311 -15.57 -14.76 -26.55
C TYR A 311 -15.24 -15.99 -25.71
N MET A 312 -14.03 -16.55 -25.86
CA MET A 312 -13.53 -17.62 -25.00
C MET A 312 -13.48 -17.16 -23.54
N ASN A 313 -12.94 -15.97 -23.25
CA ASN A 313 -12.90 -15.41 -21.90
C ASN A 313 -14.29 -15.09 -21.33
N LYS A 314 -15.26 -14.74 -22.19
CA LYS A 314 -16.67 -14.59 -21.81
C LYS A 314 -17.36 -15.92 -21.50
N GLY A 315 -16.77 -17.04 -21.91
CA GLY A 315 -17.37 -18.38 -21.80
C GLY A 315 -18.34 -18.73 -22.94
N ASP A 316 -18.41 -17.90 -24.00
CA ASP A 316 -19.21 -18.17 -25.18
C ASP A 316 -18.41 -19.02 -26.17
N LYS A 317 -18.42 -20.33 -25.93
CA LYS A 317 -17.69 -21.30 -26.75
C LYS A 317 -18.15 -21.28 -28.21
N GLN A 318 -19.44 -21.04 -28.47
CA GLN A 318 -19.97 -21.09 -29.82
C GLN A 318 -19.39 -19.96 -30.68
N GLN A 319 -19.40 -18.73 -30.17
CA GLN A 319 -18.80 -17.60 -30.86
C GLN A 319 -17.28 -17.73 -30.93
N ALA A 320 -16.62 -18.21 -29.87
CA ALA A 320 -15.18 -18.44 -29.88
C ALA A 320 -14.76 -19.43 -30.98
N ILE A 321 -15.44 -20.58 -31.11
CA ILE A 321 -15.17 -21.56 -32.18
C ILE A 321 -15.41 -20.93 -33.56
N GLN A 322 -16.51 -20.20 -33.74
CA GLN A 322 -16.82 -19.52 -35.00
C GLN A 322 -15.69 -18.59 -35.44
N TYR A 323 -15.21 -17.72 -34.54
CA TYR A 323 -14.21 -16.71 -34.89
C TYR A 323 -12.78 -17.28 -34.98
N TYR A 324 -12.41 -18.27 -34.17
CA TYR A 324 -11.14 -18.98 -34.35
C TYR A 324 -11.09 -19.75 -35.67
N THR A 325 -12.19 -20.37 -36.09
CA THR A 325 -12.28 -21.05 -37.39
C THR A 325 -12.08 -20.06 -38.53
N LYS A 326 -12.65 -18.85 -38.41
CA LYS A 326 -12.44 -17.78 -39.38
C LYS A 326 -10.99 -17.29 -39.39
N ALA A 327 -10.40 -17.03 -38.22
CA ALA A 327 -9.02 -16.62 -38.08
C ALA A 327 -8.06 -17.66 -38.68
N LEU A 328 -8.28 -18.95 -38.41
CA LEU A 328 -7.48 -20.05 -38.93
C LEU A 328 -7.41 -20.05 -40.46
N GLY A 329 -8.56 -19.89 -41.13
CA GLY A 329 -8.65 -19.87 -42.59
C GLY A 329 -7.91 -18.72 -43.28
N MET A 330 -7.56 -17.67 -42.53
CA MET A 330 -6.84 -16.48 -43.02
C MET A 330 -5.40 -16.39 -42.48
N SER A 331 -5.09 -17.17 -41.45
CA SER A 331 -3.84 -17.05 -40.70
C SER A 331 -2.64 -17.69 -41.43
N PRO A 332 -1.42 -17.14 -41.24
CA PRO A 332 -0.19 -17.78 -41.69
C PRO A 332 0.03 -19.15 -41.04
N GLU A 333 0.70 -20.07 -41.74
CA GLU A 333 0.88 -21.47 -41.31
C GLU A 333 1.53 -21.61 -39.92
N ASN A 334 2.47 -20.72 -39.57
CA ASN A 334 3.12 -20.71 -38.26
C ASN A 334 2.16 -20.41 -37.09
N GLN A 335 0.96 -19.89 -37.36
CA GLN A 335 -0.07 -19.63 -36.36
C GLN A 335 -1.08 -20.77 -36.22
N HIS A 336 -1.15 -21.70 -37.19
CA HIS A 336 -2.17 -22.75 -37.24
C HIS A 336 -2.15 -23.64 -36.01
N GLN A 337 -0.96 -24.03 -35.53
CA GLN A 337 -0.84 -24.88 -34.35
C GLN A 337 -1.45 -24.23 -33.10
N ARG A 338 -1.18 -22.94 -32.87
CA ARG A 338 -1.73 -22.20 -31.72
C ARG A 338 -3.25 -22.12 -31.80
N ILE A 339 -3.79 -21.76 -32.96
CA ILE A 339 -5.25 -21.61 -33.15
C ILE A 339 -5.96 -22.96 -33.02
N ASN A 340 -5.40 -24.03 -33.60
CA ASN A 340 -5.96 -25.38 -33.45
C ASN A 340 -5.97 -25.85 -32.00
N ASN A 341 -4.93 -25.56 -31.22
CA ASN A 341 -4.91 -25.88 -29.79
C ASN A 341 -6.03 -25.16 -29.02
N ALA A 342 -6.28 -23.87 -29.33
CA ALA A 342 -7.38 -23.12 -28.73
C ALA A 342 -8.76 -23.71 -29.12
N LEU A 343 -8.94 -24.10 -30.38
CA LEU A 343 -10.16 -24.77 -30.84
C LEU A 343 -10.41 -26.09 -30.12
N SER A 344 -9.39 -26.93 -29.95
CA SER A 344 -9.51 -28.21 -29.24
C SER A 344 -9.96 -28.03 -27.79
N GLN A 345 -9.42 -27.03 -27.08
CA GLN A 345 -9.85 -26.73 -25.71
C GLN A 345 -11.33 -26.35 -25.59
N LEU A 346 -11.91 -25.78 -26.65
CA LEU A 346 -13.31 -25.40 -26.70
C LEU A 346 -14.24 -26.57 -27.02
N THR A 347 -13.75 -27.60 -27.72
CA THR A 347 -14.53 -28.77 -28.15
C THR A 347 -14.46 -29.96 -27.20
N ASP A 348 -13.40 -30.08 -26.40
CA ASP A 348 -13.11 -31.27 -25.58
C ASP A 348 -13.85 -31.30 -24.22
N ASN A 349 -15.00 -30.63 -24.08
CA ASN A 349 -15.81 -30.58 -22.85
C ASN A 349 -17.31 -30.62 -23.11
#